data_AF-A0A2S2N5P3-F1
#
_entry.id   AF-A0A2S2N5P3-F1
#
_cell.length_a   1.000
_cell.length_b   1.000
_cell.length_c   1.000
_cell.angle_alpha   90.00
_cell.angle_beta   90.00
_cell.angle_gamma   90.00
#
_symmetry.space_group_name_H-M   'P 1'
#
loop_
_entity.id
_entity.type
_entity.pdbx_description
1 polymer ?
#
loop_
_entity_poly.entity_id
_entity_poly.type
_entity_poly.pdbx_seq_one_letter_code
_entity_poly.pdbx_strand_id
1 'polypeptide(L)'
;GLGGSGVRSGSVRPRSVMARRAPVPAGPLGDDFSFVSPVVKYVLFFFNLLFWVISMLMVAVGVYARLLKHAEAAMACLAVDPAILLIIVGVLTFLITFCGCVGSLRENICLLQTFSVCLTIIFLLQLAAGTLAFVFSDEARGKVSEIINGA
;
A
#
# COMPACT_ATOMS: atom_id res chain seq x y z
N GLY A 1 -76.83 -1.21 30.50
CA GLY A 1 -76.27 -0.44 29.37
C GLY A 1 -75.16 -1.26 28.78
N LEU A 2 -75.32 -1.70 27.52
CA LEU A 2 -74.54 -1.22 26.36
C LEU A 2 -73.08 -1.71 26.47
N GLY A 3 -72.67 -2.76 25.75
CA GLY A 3 -72.38 -2.72 24.31
C GLY A 3 -70.90 -2.42 24.12
N GLY A 4 -70.09 -3.09 23.32
CA GLY A 4 -70.25 -4.16 22.36
C GLY A 4 -68.90 -4.29 21.63
N SER A 5 -68.71 -5.43 20.96
CA SER A 5 -67.89 -5.62 19.75
C SER A 5 -66.39 -5.29 19.83
N GLY A 6 -65.53 -6.30 19.78
CA GLY A 6 -64.99 -6.82 18.51
C GLY A 6 -63.57 -6.24 18.33
N VAL A 7 -62.59 -6.84 17.66
CA VAL A 7 -62.53 -7.89 16.66
C VAL A 7 -61.11 -8.47 16.73
N ARG A 8 -61.05 -9.78 16.55
CA ARG A 8 -59.85 -10.60 16.36
C ARG A 8 -59.32 -10.34 14.94
N SER A 9 -58.06 -9.93 14.75
CA SER A 9 -57.37 -10.24 13.49
C SER A 9 -55.85 -10.11 13.64
N GLY A 10 -55.16 -11.19 13.28
CA GLY A 10 -53.73 -11.33 13.42
C GLY A 10 -52.94 -10.48 12.43
N SER A 11 -51.72 -10.15 12.85
CA SER A 11 -50.61 -9.97 11.91
C SER A 11 -49.47 -10.84 12.39
N VAL A 12 -49.34 -11.98 11.73
CA VAL A 12 -48.09 -12.69 11.57
C VAL A 12 -47.10 -11.70 10.96
N ARG A 13 -46.03 -11.36 11.67
CA ARG A 13 -44.69 -11.35 11.07
C ARG A 13 -43.61 -11.48 12.17
N PRO A 14 -42.68 -12.42 11.99
CA PRO A 14 -41.66 -12.75 12.99
C PRO A 14 -40.70 -11.57 13.17
N ARG A 15 -40.26 -11.36 14.41
CA ARG A 15 -39.09 -10.54 14.71
C ARG A 15 -37.96 -10.98 13.77
N SER A 16 -37.53 -10.03 12.97
CA SER A 16 -36.33 -10.00 12.17
C SER A 16 -35.14 -10.59 12.94
N VAL A 17 -34.96 -11.90 12.80
CA VAL A 17 -33.63 -12.54 12.82
C VAL A 17 -32.95 -12.07 11.54
N MET A 18 -32.57 -10.79 11.54
CA MET A 18 -31.71 -10.23 10.52
C MET A 18 -30.30 -10.43 11.00
N ALA A 19 -29.71 -11.50 10.49
CA ALA A 19 -28.30 -11.74 10.43
C ALA A 19 -27.53 -10.44 10.15
N ARG A 20 -27.00 -9.79 11.19
CA ARG A 20 -25.73 -9.07 11.04
C ARG A 20 -24.65 -10.10 11.30
N ARG A 21 -24.15 -10.60 10.18
CA ARG A 21 -22.91 -11.33 10.02
C ARG A 21 -21.90 -10.81 11.04
N ALA A 22 -21.45 -11.72 11.91
CA ALA A 22 -20.26 -11.49 12.70
C ALA A 22 -19.15 -10.96 11.78
N PRO A 23 -18.47 -9.86 12.12
CA PRO A 23 -17.26 -9.50 11.41
C PRO A 23 -16.26 -10.65 11.60
N VAL A 24 -15.59 -10.97 10.50
CA VAL A 24 -14.55 -11.99 10.38
C VAL A 24 -13.58 -11.94 11.57
N PRO A 25 -13.44 -13.01 12.37
CA PRO A 25 -12.39 -13.08 13.38
C PRO A 25 -11.09 -13.50 12.66
N ALA A 26 -10.24 -12.53 12.37
CA ALA A 26 -8.89 -12.78 11.85
C ALA A 26 -7.89 -11.83 12.54
N GLY A 27 -7.30 -12.32 13.63
CA GLY A 27 -6.04 -11.81 14.20
C GLY A 27 -6.15 -11.16 15.58
N PRO A 28 -5.42 -11.64 16.60
CA PRO A 28 -5.18 -10.91 17.84
C PRO A 28 -4.08 -9.87 17.61
N LEU A 29 -4.42 -8.61 17.32
CA LEU A 29 -3.44 -7.53 17.28
C LEU A 29 -4.03 -6.17 17.72
N GLY A 30 -4.31 -6.08 19.02
CA GLY A 30 -4.08 -4.84 19.76
C GLY A 30 -5.32 -4.04 20.11
N ASP A 31 -5.91 -4.39 21.26
CA ASP A 31 -6.85 -3.60 22.05
C ASP A 31 -6.25 -2.25 22.54
N ASP A 32 -6.03 -1.29 21.62
CA ASP A 32 -5.54 0.08 21.94
C ASP A 32 -6.57 1.20 21.58
N PHE A 33 -7.83 0.83 21.37
CA PHE A 33 -8.77 1.56 20.50
C PHE A 33 -9.47 2.84 21.03
N SER A 34 -9.01 3.51 22.10
CA SER A 34 -9.71 4.71 22.61
C SER A 34 -8.90 6.02 22.66
N PHE A 35 -7.60 5.99 22.98
CA PHE A 35 -6.74 7.21 22.94
C PHE A 35 -5.99 7.39 21.62
N VAL A 36 -5.93 6.33 20.81
CA VAL A 36 -5.07 6.22 19.63
C VAL A 36 -5.75 6.72 18.35
N SER A 37 -7.08 6.85 18.36
CA SER A 37 -7.89 7.22 17.18
C SER A 37 -7.54 8.57 16.52
N PRO A 38 -7.00 9.59 17.23
CA PRO A 38 -6.43 10.79 16.62
C PRO A 38 -4.93 10.65 16.28
N VAL A 39 -4.14 10.05 17.18
CA VAL A 39 -2.68 9.92 17.03
C VAL A 39 -2.34 9.06 15.83
N VAL A 40 -2.96 7.89 15.68
CA VAL A 40 -2.73 7.03 14.51
C VAL A 40 -3.14 7.72 13.22
N LYS A 41 -4.28 8.43 13.17
CA LYS A 41 -4.64 9.20 11.97
C LYS A 41 -3.59 10.25 11.61
N TYR A 42 -3.08 10.98 12.60
CA TYR A 42 -2.07 12.00 12.40
C TYR A 42 -0.72 11.42 11.97
N VAL A 43 -0.31 10.32 12.60
CA VAL A 43 0.92 9.58 12.30
C VAL A 43 0.85 8.98 10.89
N LEU A 44 -0.27 8.41 10.46
CA LEU A 44 -0.47 7.89 9.11
C LEU A 44 -0.41 9.00 8.05
N PHE A 45 -1.04 10.15 8.32
CA PHE A 45 -0.96 11.31 7.43
C PHE A 45 0.48 11.82 7.32
N PHE A 46 1.18 11.95 8.45
CA PHE A 46 2.57 12.38 8.51
C PHE A 46 3.52 11.41 7.79
N PHE A 47 3.39 10.10 8.00
CA PHE A 47 4.20 9.10 7.30
C PHE A 47 3.96 9.11 5.79
N ASN A 48 2.72 9.28 5.34
CA ASN A 48 2.42 9.39 3.91
C ASN A 48 3.06 10.65 3.29
N LEU A 49 3.03 11.77 4.00
CA LEU A 49 3.71 13.02 3.61
C LEU A 49 5.23 12.88 3.56
N LEU A 50 5.82 12.26 4.58
CA LEU A 50 7.26 12.04 4.67
C LEU A 50 7.74 11.11 3.54
N PHE A 51 6.99 10.03 3.27
CA PHE A 51 7.30 9.10 2.20
C PHE A 51 7.11 9.73 0.80
N TRP A 52 6.18 10.67 0.66
CA TRP A 52 6.00 11.47 -0.55
C TRP A 52 7.23 12.36 -0.84
N VAL A 53 7.73 13.08 0.17
CA VAL A 53 8.96 13.90 0.04
C VAL A 53 10.17 13.05 -0.32
N ILE A 54 10.35 11.91 0.36
CA ILE A 54 11.43 10.96 0.05
C ILE A 54 11.31 10.44 -1.38
N SER A 55 10.09 10.06 -1.81
CA SER A 55 9.87 9.56 -3.18
C SER A 55 10.18 10.62 -4.24
N MET A 56 9.79 11.88 -4.01
CA MET A 56 10.17 13.01 -4.89
C MET A 56 11.68 13.19 -4.98
N LEU A 57 12.39 13.13 -3.85
CA LEU A 57 13.84 13.21 -3.84
C LEU A 57 14.48 12.04 -4.60
N MET A 58 13.97 10.83 -4.39
CA MET A 58 14.46 9.61 -5.00
C MET A 58 14.26 9.60 -6.53
N VAL A 59 13.11 10.09 -7.02
CA VAL A 59 12.86 10.32 -8.45
C VAL A 59 13.77 11.41 -9.00
N ALA A 60 13.94 12.53 -8.28
CA ALA A 60 14.82 13.62 -8.72
C ALA A 60 16.28 13.16 -8.85
N VAL A 61 16.80 12.40 -7.87
CA VAL A 61 18.14 11.80 -7.93
C VAL A 61 18.24 10.77 -9.06
N GLY A 62 17.20 9.95 -9.27
CA GLY A 62 17.15 9.02 -10.39
C GLY A 62 17.24 9.72 -11.74
N VAL A 63 16.43 10.76 -11.96
CA VAL A 63 16.46 11.57 -13.19
C VAL A 63 17.81 12.28 -13.34
N TYR A 64 18.34 12.87 -12.27
CA TYR A 64 19.66 13.52 -12.27
C TYR A 64 20.76 12.52 -12.66
N ALA A 65 20.73 11.31 -12.10
CA ALA A 65 21.68 10.24 -12.42
C ALA A 65 21.56 9.77 -13.88
N ARG A 66 20.34 9.72 -14.44
CA ARG A 66 20.14 9.42 -15.86
C ARG A 66 20.73 10.50 -16.75
N LEU A 67 20.46 11.77 -16.46
CA LEU A 67 20.99 12.90 -17.22
C LEU A 67 22.52 12.91 -17.22
N LEU A 68 23.14 12.58 -16.09
CA LEU A 68 24.60 12.47 -15.99
C LEU A 68 25.15 11.25 -16.75
N LYS A 69 24.47 10.10 -16.67
CA LYS A 69 24.87 8.87 -17.38
C LYS A 69 24.65 8.92 -18.89
N HIS A 70 23.72 9.72 -19.40
CA HIS A 70 23.56 9.93 -20.84
C HIS A 70 24.83 10.50 -21.52
N ALA A 71 25.76 11.09 -20.74
CA ALA A 71 27.06 11.53 -21.23
C ALA A 71 28.13 10.40 -21.28
N GLU A 72 27.94 9.28 -20.57
CA GLU A 72 28.95 8.24 -20.31
C GLU A 72 28.50 6.80 -20.72
N ALA A 73 27.33 6.66 -21.35
CA ALA A 73 26.57 5.40 -21.48
C ALA A 73 27.18 4.32 -22.42
N ALA A 74 28.40 4.47 -22.92
CA ALA A 74 29.00 3.50 -23.84
C ALA A 74 29.58 2.23 -23.17
N MET A 75 29.87 2.24 -21.86
CA MET A 75 30.79 1.23 -21.28
C MET A 75 30.18 0.25 -20.26
N ALA A 76 28.89 0.34 -19.91
CA ALA A 76 28.32 -0.45 -18.79
C ALA A 76 27.17 -1.37 -19.23
N CYS A 77 27.43 -2.26 -20.18
CA CYS A 77 26.57 -3.40 -20.44
C CYS A 77 26.70 -4.37 -19.25
N LEU A 78 25.58 -4.86 -18.71
CA LEU A 78 25.42 -5.89 -17.65
C LEU A 78 25.18 -5.44 -16.19
N ALA A 79 24.97 -4.16 -15.93
CA ALA A 79 24.27 -3.74 -14.71
C ALA A 79 22.92 -3.19 -15.11
N VAL A 80 21.84 -3.86 -14.71
CA VAL A 80 20.51 -3.22 -14.63
C VAL A 80 20.76 -1.90 -13.92
N ASP A 81 20.67 -0.80 -14.66
CA ASP A 81 21.15 0.50 -14.19
C ASP A 81 20.43 0.79 -12.87
N PRO A 82 21.13 0.84 -11.72
CA PRO A 82 20.48 1.00 -10.42
C PRO A 82 19.66 2.30 -10.37
N ALA A 83 19.97 3.27 -11.24
CA ALA A 83 19.18 4.48 -11.44
C ALA A 83 17.82 4.22 -12.15
N ILE A 84 17.71 3.28 -13.11
CA ILE A 84 16.40 2.84 -13.66
C ILE A 84 15.52 2.25 -12.57
N LEU A 85 16.06 1.34 -11.75
CA LEU A 85 15.29 0.73 -10.67
C LEU A 85 14.87 1.78 -9.63
N LEU A 86 15.77 2.70 -9.29
CA LEU A 86 15.46 3.88 -8.46
C LEU A 86 14.29 4.70 -9.01
N ILE A 87 14.23 4.94 -10.33
CA ILE A 87 13.15 5.68 -10.97
C ILE A 87 11.84 4.89 -10.93
N ILE A 88 11.85 3.60 -11.28
CA ILE A 88 10.65 2.77 -11.31
C ILE A 88 10.02 2.69 -9.92
N VAL A 89 10.84 2.37 -8.90
CA VAL A 89 10.38 2.28 -7.51
C VAL A 89 9.90 3.64 -7.02
N GLY A 90 10.66 4.71 -7.28
CA GLY A 90 10.31 6.07 -6.86
C GLY A 90 9.00 6.59 -7.48
N VAL A 91 8.75 6.29 -8.76
CA VAL A 91 7.49 6.68 -9.43
C VAL A 91 6.31 5.88 -8.89
N LEU A 92 6.47 4.57 -8.69
CA LEU A 92 5.45 3.72 -8.07
C LEU A 92 5.05 4.25 -6.69
N THR A 93 6.03 4.48 -5.82
CA THR A 93 5.77 5.00 -4.46
C THR A 93 5.26 6.44 -4.45
N PHE A 94 5.66 7.27 -5.41
CA PHE A 94 5.12 8.62 -5.59
C PHE A 94 3.63 8.63 -5.96
N LEU A 95 3.21 7.83 -6.95
CA LEU A 95 1.80 7.76 -7.36
C LEU A 95 0.91 7.23 -6.23
N ILE A 96 1.41 6.24 -5.51
CA ILE A 96 0.77 5.61 -4.37
C ILE A 96 0.59 6.63 -3.22
N THR A 97 1.64 7.38 -2.85
CA THR A 97 1.55 8.41 -1.79
C THR A 97 0.65 9.58 -2.18
N PHE A 98 0.73 10.03 -3.44
CA PHE A 98 -0.14 11.07 -4.00
C PHE A 98 -1.61 10.67 -3.96
N CYS A 99 -1.94 9.43 -4.36
CA CYS A 99 -3.29 8.89 -4.26
C CYS A 99 -3.80 8.89 -2.81
N GLY A 100 -2.91 8.64 -1.84
CA GLY A 100 -3.22 8.75 -0.40
C GLY A 100 -3.50 10.18 0.07
N CYS A 101 -2.77 11.17 -0.44
CA CYS A 101 -3.05 12.58 -0.16
C CYS A 101 -4.42 13.00 -0.71
N VAL A 102 -4.77 12.57 -1.92
CA VAL A 102 -6.11 12.78 -2.51
C VAL A 102 -7.20 12.06 -1.70
N GLY A 103 -6.92 10.84 -1.23
CA GLY A 103 -7.78 10.08 -0.34
C GLY A 103 -8.02 10.74 1.03
N SER A 104 -7.06 11.53 1.52
CA SER A 104 -7.20 12.32 2.75
C SER A 104 -8.03 13.59 2.57
N LEU A 105 -8.04 14.17 1.36
CA LEU A 105 -8.81 15.36 1.02
C LEU A 105 -10.30 15.03 0.79
N ARG A 106 -10.60 13.82 0.32
CA ARG A 106 -11.98 13.30 0.34
C ARG A 106 -12.27 12.92 1.79
N GLU A 107 -13.18 13.65 2.44
CA GLU A 107 -13.61 13.52 3.85
C GLU A 107 -14.25 12.14 4.19
N ASN A 108 -13.59 11.04 3.82
CA ASN A 108 -14.01 9.68 4.05
C ASN A 108 -12.88 8.93 4.74
N ILE A 109 -12.88 9.05 6.06
CA ILE A 109 -11.92 8.43 6.98
C ILE A 109 -11.81 6.91 6.78
N CYS A 110 -12.89 6.26 6.33
CA CYS A 110 -12.94 4.83 6.06
C CYS A 110 -12.05 4.44 4.85
N LEU A 111 -11.97 5.34 3.87
CA LEU A 111 -11.19 5.15 2.64
C LEU A 111 -9.69 5.27 2.95
N LEU A 112 -9.30 6.26 3.77
CA LEU A 112 -7.91 6.46 4.18
C LEU A 112 -7.39 5.30 5.03
N GLN A 113 -8.21 4.73 5.92
CA GLN A 113 -7.82 3.59 6.75
C GLN A 113 -7.53 2.34 5.91
N THR A 114 -8.40 2.01 4.95
CA THR A 114 -8.19 0.87 4.05
C THR A 114 -7.00 1.12 3.12
N PHE A 115 -6.89 2.34 2.60
CA PHE A 115 -5.79 2.76 1.73
C PHE A 115 -4.44 2.60 2.43
N SER A 116 -4.32 3.07 3.68
CA SER A 116 -3.07 2.96 4.44
C SER A 116 -2.65 1.51 4.67
N VAL A 117 -3.58 0.58 4.91
CA VAL A 117 -3.24 -0.84 5.04
C VAL A 117 -2.70 -1.39 3.71
N CYS A 118 -3.35 -1.03 2.59
CA CYS A 118 -2.86 -1.38 1.26
C CYS A 118 -1.48 -0.78 0.97
N LEU A 119 -1.23 0.48 1.35
CA LEU A 119 0.07 1.14 1.23
C LEU A 119 1.17 0.36 1.92
N THR A 120 0.94 -0.01 3.18
CA THR A 120 1.91 -0.76 3.98
C THR A 120 2.20 -2.11 3.35
N ILE A 121 1.17 -2.82 2.88
CA ILE A 121 1.35 -4.11 2.20
C ILE A 121 2.16 -3.94 0.91
N ILE A 122 1.84 -2.95 0.08
CA ILE A 122 2.57 -2.71 -1.17
C ILE A 122 4.02 -2.28 -0.89
N PHE A 123 4.26 -1.45 0.12
CA PHE A 123 5.62 -1.05 0.50
C PHE A 123 6.44 -2.25 1.00
N LEU A 124 5.85 -3.14 1.79
CA LEU A 124 6.50 -4.39 2.20
C LEU A 124 6.80 -5.29 0.99
N LEU A 125 5.86 -5.39 0.03
CA LEU A 125 6.10 -6.12 -1.23
C LEU A 125 7.21 -5.47 -2.06
N GLN A 126 7.27 -4.14 -2.12
CA GLN A 126 8.30 -3.39 -2.83
C GLN A 126 9.69 -3.65 -2.21
N LEU A 127 9.79 -3.67 -0.88
CA LEU A 127 11.02 -3.95 -0.15
C LEU A 127 11.44 -5.42 -0.28
N ALA A 128 10.47 -6.34 -0.20
CA ALA A 128 10.71 -7.76 -0.45
C ALA A 128 11.20 -7.98 -1.89
N ALA A 129 10.54 -7.40 -2.89
CA ALA A 129 10.97 -7.46 -4.28
C ALA A 129 12.38 -6.86 -4.48
N GLY A 130 12.71 -5.75 -3.81
CA GLY A 130 14.05 -5.19 -3.83
C GLY A 130 15.11 -6.12 -3.22
N THR A 131 14.78 -6.77 -2.11
CA THR A 131 15.69 -7.72 -1.43
C THR A 131 15.84 -9.02 -2.24
N LEU A 132 14.74 -9.56 -2.77
CA LEU A 132 14.77 -10.71 -3.67
C LEU A 132 15.58 -10.37 -4.93
N ALA A 133 15.36 -9.21 -5.54
CA ALA A 133 16.14 -8.77 -6.69
C ALA A 133 17.64 -8.63 -6.37
N PHE A 134 17.98 -8.16 -5.17
CA PHE A 134 19.38 -8.06 -4.72
C PHE A 134 20.02 -9.44 -4.56
N VAL A 135 19.34 -10.39 -3.89
CA VAL A 135 19.85 -11.75 -3.68
C VAL A 135 19.93 -12.54 -4.99
N PHE A 136 18.88 -12.49 -5.83
CA PHE A 136 18.89 -13.16 -7.14
C PHE A 136 19.88 -12.53 -8.12
N SER A 137 20.19 -11.24 -8.00
CA SER A 137 21.23 -10.62 -8.84
C SER A 137 22.61 -11.24 -8.60
N ASP A 138 22.89 -11.70 -7.37
CA ASP A 138 24.14 -12.39 -7.04
C ASP A 138 24.20 -13.78 -7.71
N GLU A 139 23.14 -14.58 -7.58
CA GLU A 139 23.05 -15.90 -8.21
C GLU A 139 23.02 -15.83 -9.75
N ALA A 140 22.32 -14.82 -10.30
CA ALA A 140 22.21 -14.60 -11.73
C ALA A 140 23.56 -14.23 -12.37
N ARG A 141 24.39 -13.42 -11.68
CA ARG A 141 25.75 -13.09 -12.16
C ARG A 141 26.64 -14.32 -12.25
N GLY A 142 26.55 -15.24 -11.27
CA GLY A 142 27.30 -16.49 -11.27
C GLY A 142 26.97 -17.36 -12.50
N LYS A 143 25.67 -17.56 -12.77
CA LYS A 143 25.23 -18.32 -13.95
C LYS A 143 25.62 -17.66 -15.27
N VAL A 144 25.50 -16.34 -15.38
CA VAL A 144 25.87 -15.59 -16.59
C VAL A 144 27.38 -15.61 -16.85
N SER A 145 28.23 -15.67 -15.82
CA SER A 145 29.67 -15.79 -16.03
C SER A 145 30.10 -17.18 -16.52
N GLU A 146 29.36 -18.23 -16.17
CA GLU A 146 29.64 -19.60 -16.61
C GLU A 146 29.31 -19.82 -18.09
N ILE A 147 28.17 -19.31 -18.58
CA ILE A 147 27.83 -19.35 -20.02
C ILE A 147 28.76 -18.49 -20.89
N ILE A 148 29.33 -17.41 -20.36
CA ILE A 148 30.27 -16.57 -21.12
C ILE A 148 31.68 -17.17 -21.16
N ASN A 149 32.14 -17.86 -20.11
CA ASN A 149 33.47 -18.48 -20.07
C ASN A 149 33.49 -19.89 -20.71
N GLY A 150 32.32 -20.51 -20.89
CA GLY A 150 32.16 -21.79 -21.59
C GLY A 150 31.92 -21.70 -23.10
N ALA A 151 31.87 -20.49 -23.67
CA ALA A 151 31.72 -20.21 -25.10
C ALA A 151 33.03 -19.64 -25.68
#